data_AF-A0A7W1WII4-F1
#
_entry.id   AF-A0A7W1WII4-F1
#
_cell.length_a   1.000
_cell.length_b   1.000
_cell.length_c   1.000
_cell.angle_alpha   90.00
_cell.angle_beta   90.00
_cell.angle_gamma   90.00
#
_symmetry.space_group_name_H-M   'P 1'
#
loop_
_entity.id
_entity.type
_entity.pdbx_description
1 polymer ?
#
loop_
_entity_poly.entity_id
_entity_poly.type
_entity_poly.pdbx_seq_one_letter_code
_entity_poly.pdbx_strand_id
1 'polypeptide(L)'
;MKQAIAAGLTAAALGGCAITPENAVADRVFLLNDRLTVIFSNGMQCRVGNVSQRPSGDMTGCPVPARYDIQMDRPGYFPDSLTEPYADIYIIKPDGYVKRFQKPDSRNWKEVFHEREN
;
A
#
# COMPACT_ATOMS: atom_id res chain seq x y z
N MET A 1 -50.16 19.85 34.80
CA MET A 1 -49.15 20.56 33.99
C MET A 1 -47.94 19.63 33.92
N LYS A 2 -47.73 18.82 32.85
CA LYS A 2 -46.88 19.14 31.68
C LYS A 2 -45.64 19.92 32.14
N GLN A 3 -44.40 19.42 32.04
CA GLN A 3 -43.72 19.06 30.80
C GLN A 3 -42.56 18.06 31.02
N ALA A 4 -42.40 17.16 30.05
CA ALA A 4 -41.20 16.38 29.81
C ALA A 4 -40.25 17.19 28.92
N ILE A 5 -38.95 17.17 29.21
CA ILE A 5 -37.90 17.53 28.24
C ILE A 5 -36.86 16.41 28.29
N ALA A 6 -37.07 15.41 27.44
CA ALA A 6 -36.06 14.42 27.08
C ALA A 6 -35.07 15.11 26.13
N ALA A 7 -33.90 15.48 26.63
CA ALA A 7 -32.82 16.00 25.81
C ALA A 7 -32.22 14.84 25.01
N GLY A 8 -32.44 14.86 23.70
CA GLY A 8 -31.94 13.87 22.76
C GLY A 8 -30.40 13.91 22.66
N LEU A 9 -29.78 12.79 23.02
CA LEU A 9 -28.41 12.46 22.62
C LEU A 9 -28.47 11.75 21.26
N THR A 10 -28.49 12.52 20.17
CA THR A 10 -28.15 12.01 18.84
C THR A 10 -26.76 12.51 18.49
N ALA A 11 -25.76 11.96 19.18
CA ALA A 11 -24.37 12.14 18.81
C ALA A 11 -24.09 11.24 17.59
N ALA A 12 -24.03 11.88 16.43
CA ALA A 12 -23.49 11.42 15.15
C ALA A 12 -22.83 10.03 15.13
N ALA A 13 -23.62 9.02 14.78
CA ALA A 13 -23.10 7.78 14.21
C ALA A 13 -22.70 8.03 12.74
N LEU A 14 -21.69 8.88 12.52
CA LEU A 14 -20.93 8.89 11.27
C LEU A 14 -19.74 7.92 11.40
N GLY A 15 -20.02 6.72 11.90
CA GLY A 15 -19.11 5.58 11.83
C GLY A 15 -19.18 4.97 10.44
N GLY A 16 -18.90 5.77 9.40
CA GLY A 16 -18.70 5.25 8.06
C GLY A 16 -17.54 4.26 8.13
N CYS A 17 -17.77 3.03 7.66
CA CYS A 17 -16.85 1.90 7.59
C CYS A 17 -15.37 2.31 7.47
N ALA A 18 -14.71 2.56 8.59
CA ALA A 18 -13.29 2.84 8.60
C ALA A 18 -12.59 1.48 8.47
N ILE A 19 -11.98 1.22 7.33
CA ILE A 19 -11.19 0.01 7.10
C ILE A 19 -10.03 0.04 8.11
N THR A 20 -10.05 -0.91 9.04
CA THR A 20 -9.03 -1.01 10.07
C THR A 20 -7.66 -1.39 9.48
N PRO A 21 -6.53 -1.04 10.13
CA PRO A 21 -5.19 -1.32 9.62
C PRO A 21 -4.98 -2.79 9.21
N GLU A 22 -5.52 -3.73 9.99
CA GLU A 22 -5.40 -5.17 9.73
C GLU A 22 -6.16 -5.63 8.49
N ASN A 23 -7.21 -4.89 8.08
CA ASN A 23 -8.03 -5.20 6.91
C ASN A 23 -7.66 -4.34 5.69
N ALA A 24 -6.83 -3.32 5.87
CA ALA A 24 -6.34 -2.49 4.77
C ALA A 24 -5.51 -3.32 3.79
N VAL A 25 -5.75 -3.08 2.49
CA VAL A 25 -5.01 -3.69 1.39
C VAL A 25 -4.21 -2.63 0.67
N ALA A 26 -3.09 -3.01 0.07
CA ALA A 26 -2.30 -2.08 -0.72
C ALA A 26 -3.14 -1.54 -1.89
N ASP A 27 -3.22 -0.23 -2.01
CA ASP A 27 -3.99 0.45 -3.06
C ASP A 27 -3.04 0.95 -4.14
N ARG A 28 -2.01 1.70 -3.75
CA ARG A 28 -1.03 2.31 -4.67
C ARG A 28 0.39 2.19 -4.13
N VAL A 29 1.36 2.15 -5.04
CA VAL A 29 2.80 2.17 -4.72
C VAL A 29 3.53 3.23 -5.52
N PHE A 30 4.56 3.81 -4.91
CA PHE A 30 5.53 4.68 -5.57
C PHE A 30 6.92 4.21 -5.19
N LEU A 31 7.78 4.02 -6.18
CA LEU A 31 9.19 3.71 -5.98
C LEU A 31 9.99 4.83 -6.63
N LEU A 32 10.59 5.68 -5.80
CA LEU A 32 11.37 6.82 -6.27
C LEU A 32 12.75 6.79 -5.63
N ASN A 33 13.78 6.83 -6.47
CA ASN A 33 15.19 6.64 -6.09
C ASN A 33 15.34 5.34 -5.30
N ASP A 34 15.53 5.46 -3.99
CA ASP A 34 15.76 4.34 -3.07
C ASP A 34 14.70 4.25 -1.97
N ARG A 35 13.49 4.73 -2.28
CA ARG A 35 12.37 4.79 -1.34
C ARG A 35 11.10 4.21 -1.93
N LEU A 36 10.61 3.14 -1.32
CA LEU A 36 9.27 2.62 -1.55
C LEU A 36 8.26 3.38 -0.68
N THR A 37 7.14 3.73 -1.27
CA THR A 37 5.97 4.28 -0.61
C THR A 37 4.76 3.44 -0.97
N VAL A 38 3.99 3.01 0.01
CA VAL A 38 2.75 2.24 -0.18
C VAL A 38 1.61 3.02 0.46
N ILE A 39 0.54 3.23 -0.30
CA ILE A 39 -0.72 3.80 0.17
C ILE A 39 -1.73 2.65 0.23
N PHE A 40 -2.38 2.49 1.38
CA PHE A 40 -3.39 1.46 1.61
C PHE A 40 -4.80 1.99 1.37
N SER A 41 -5.77 1.08 1.20
CA SER A 41 -7.17 1.39 0.92
C SER A 41 -7.86 2.24 2.00
N ASN A 42 -7.31 2.30 3.21
CA ASN A 42 -7.78 3.18 4.28
C ASN A 42 -7.06 4.54 4.34
N GLY A 43 -6.24 4.85 3.33
CA GLY A 43 -5.50 6.11 3.21
C GLY A 43 -4.20 6.15 4.00
N MET A 44 -3.87 5.14 4.80
CA MET A 44 -2.59 5.10 5.51
C MET A 44 -1.43 4.90 4.54
N GLN A 45 -0.30 5.52 4.87
CA GLN A 45 0.88 5.52 4.03
C GLN A 45 2.09 4.98 4.80
N CYS A 46 2.79 4.04 4.18
CA CYS A 46 4.00 3.45 4.74
C CYS A 46 5.16 3.64 3.79
N ARG A 47 6.33 3.93 4.36
CA ARG A 47 7.53 4.29 3.61
C ARG A 47 8.68 3.43 4.06
N VAL A 48 9.44 2.93 3.10
CA VAL A 48 10.64 2.14 3.33
C VAL A 48 11.77 2.76 2.51
N GLY A 49 12.91 3.01 3.15
CA GLY A 49 14.13 3.47 2.47
C GLY A 49 15.15 2.35 2.29
N ASN A 50 16.20 2.61 1.52
CA ASN A 50 17.31 1.69 1.27
C ASN A 50 16.91 0.39 0.57
N VAL A 51 15.86 0.45 -0.26
CA VAL A 51 15.27 -0.73 -0.92
C VAL A 51 16.16 -1.32 -2.02
N SER A 52 17.13 -0.56 -2.52
CA SER A 52 18.16 -1.02 -3.46
C SER A 52 19.15 -1.98 -2.82
N GLN A 53 19.43 -1.80 -1.52
CA GLN A 53 20.30 -2.70 -0.76
C GLN A 53 19.50 -3.81 -0.06
N ARG A 54 18.22 -3.55 0.20
CA ARG A 54 17.29 -4.47 0.86
C ARG A 54 15.99 -4.54 0.06
N PRO A 55 15.96 -5.32 -1.04
CA PRO A 55 14.80 -5.37 -1.92
C PRO A 55 13.60 -6.09 -1.28
N SER A 56 13.77 -6.73 -0.13
CA SER A 56 12.66 -7.33 0.62
C SER A 56 12.83 -7.11 2.12
N GLY A 57 11.70 -7.11 2.84
CA GLY A 57 11.68 -6.97 4.29
C GLY A 57 10.33 -6.53 4.84
N ASP A 58 10.25 -6.34 6.15
CA ASP A 58 9.04 -5.87 6.81
C ASP A 58 8.91 -4.34 6.72
N MET A 59 7.68 -3.85 6.62
CA MET A 59 7.38 -2.41 6.71
C MET A 59 7.39 -1.96 8.18
N THR A 60 8.56 -1.87 8.77
CA THR A 60 8.71 -1.46 10.18
C THR A 60 8.22 -0.03 10.40
N GLY A 61 7.54 0.22 11.51
CA GLY A 61 6.94 1.52 11.82
C GLY A 61 5.69 1.89 11.01
N CYS A 62 5.15 0.94 10.22
CA CYS A 62 3.89 1.08 9.50
C CYS A 62 2.72 0.62 10.39
N PRO A 63 1.61 1.39 10.48
CA PRO A 63 0.40 0.93 11.19
C PRO A 63 -0.28 -0.27 10.52
N VAL A 64 -0.09 -0.45 9.20
CA VAL A 64 -0.54 -1.64 8.47
C VAL A 64 0.55 -2.70 8.48
N PRO A 65 0.36 -3.85 9.14
CA PRO A 65 1.37 -4.90 9.11
C PRO A 65 1.47 -5.48 7.70
N ALA A 66 2.64 -5.34 7.08
CA ALA A 66 2.93 -5.88 5.75
C ALA A 66 4.44 -6.07 5.55
N ARG A 67 4.79 -7.00 4.68
CA ARG A 67 6.12 -7.23 4.12
C ARG A 67 6.13 -6.75 2.67
N TYR A 68 7.27 -6.27 2.19
CA TYR A 68 7.49 -5.95 0.79
C TYR A 68 8.55 -6.88 0.17
N ASP A 69 8.42 -7.07 -1.14
CA ASP A 69 9.41 -7.71 -1.98
C ASP A 69 9.46 -6.96 -3.33
N ILE A 70 10.64 -6.58 -3.78
CA ILE A 70 10.87 -5.72 -4.95
C ILE A 70 11.79 -6.46 -5.90
N GLN A 71 11.26 -6.85 -7.05
CA GLN A 71 12.03 -7.44 -8.14
C GLN A 71 12.46 -6.32 -9.08
N MET A 72 13.66 -5.79 -8.85
CA MET A 72 14.23 -4.75 -9.69
C MET A 72 14.71 -5.35 -11.01
N ASP A 73 14.31 -4.73 -12.12
CA ASP A 73 14.83 -5.00 -13.45
C ASP A 73 15.89 -3.94 -13.76
N ARG A 74 17.17 -4.29 -13.53
CA ARG A 74 18.30 -3.42 -13.87
C ARG A 74 19.02 -4.01 -15.08
N PRO A 75 18.89 -3.43 -16.27
CA PRO A 75 19.79 -3.75 -17.37
C PRO A 75 21.20 -3.36 -16.93
N GLY A 76 22.12 -4.32 -16.83
CA GLY A 76 23.47 -4.13 -16.27
C GLY A 76 24.38 -3.13 -17.01
N TYR A 77 23.86 -2.41 -17.99
CA TYR A 77 24.54 -1.39 -18.78
C TYR A 77 24.33 0.05 -18.26
N PHE A 78 23.34 0.29 -17.38
CA PHE A 78 23.08 1.62 -16.84
C PHE A 78 23.59 1.75 -15.40
N PRO A 79 24.26 2.86 -15.04
CA PRO A 79 24.59 3.14 -13.65
C PRO A 79 23.31 3.39 -12.84
N ASP A 80 23.33 2.97 -11.57
CA ASP A 80 22.18 2.97 -10.63
C ASP A 80 21.46 4.33 -10.46
N SER A 81 22.06 5.42 -10.94
CA SER A 81 21.60 6.80 -10.74
C SER A 81 20.77 7.39 -11.90
N LEU A 82 20.60 6.68 -13.02
CA LEU A 82 20.08 7.30 -14.26
C LEU A 82 18.71 6.79 -14.75
N THR A 83 18.08 5.82 -14.09
CA THR A 83 16.77 5.31 -14.53
C THR A 83 15.76 5.28 -13.39
N GLU A 84 14.52 5.66 -13.69
CA GLU A 84 13.39 5.37 -12.80
C GLU A 84 13.41 3.86 -12.52
N PRO A 85 13.35 3.42 -11.26
CA PRO A 85 13.48 2.02 -10.92
C PRO A 85 12.29 1.23 -11.48
N TYR A 86 12.53 0.50 -12.56
CA TYR A 86 11.61 -0.48 -13.11
C TYR A 86 11.62 -1.69 -12.20
N ALA A 87 10.53 -1.92 -11.46
CA ALA A 87 10.44 -3.04 -10.57
C ALA A 87 9.01 -3.55 -10.44
N ASP A 88 8.88 -4.87 -10.33
CA ASP A 88 7.66 -5.46 -9.81
C ASP A 88 7.71 -5.41 -8.28
N ILE A 89 6.63 -4.93 -7.67
CA ILE A 89 6.54 -4.74 -6.22
C ILE A 89 5.43 -5.65 -5.69
N TYR A 90 5.75 -6.45 -4.69
CA TYR A 90 4.82 -7.34 -4.02
C TYR A 90 4.62 -6.85 -2.59
N ILE A 91 3.37 -6.60 -2.21
CA ILE A 91 2.99 -6.29 -0.84
C ILE A 91 2.27 -7.50 -0.26
N ILE A 92 2.82 -8.06 0.81
CA ILE A 92 2.43 -9.32 1.42
C ILE A 92 1.91 -9.04 2.82
N LYS A 93 0.66 -9.38 3.10
CA LYS A 93 0.05 -9.24 4.41
C LYS A 93 0.27 -10.50 5.28
N PRO A 94 0.15 -10.40 6.61
CA PRO A 94 0.26 -11.56 7.52
C PRO A 94 -0.77 -12.66 7.27
N ASP A 95 -1.93 -12.30 6.72
CA ASP A 95 -3.00 -13.23 6.33
C ASP A 95 -2.68 -14.00 5.03
N GLY A 96 -1.51 -13.77 4.43
CA GLY A 96 -1.07 -14.38 3.19
C GLY A 96 -1.59 -13.69 1.93
N TYR A 97 -2.39 -12.61 2.05
CA TYR A 97 -2.81 -11.83 0.90
C TYR A 97 -1.60 -11.15 0.25
N VAL A 98 -1.45 -11.32 -1.07
CA VAL A 98 -0.39 -10.72 -1.86
C VAL A 98 -0.99 -9.84 -2.93
N LYS A 99 -0.56 -8.58 -2.99
CA LYS A 99 -0.84 -7.70 -4.12
C LYS A 99 0.43 -7.38 -4.88
N ARG A 100 0.43 -7.69 -6.17
CA ARG A 100 1.51 -7.39 -7.10
C ARG A 100 1.20 -6.10 -7.84
N PHE A 101 2.15 -5.18 -7.84
CA PHE A 101 2.19 -3.98 -8.66
C PHE A 101 3.26 -4.22 -9.71
N GLN A 102 2.81 -4.44 -10.94
CA GLN A 102 3.72 -4.69 -12.06
C GLN A 102 4.35 -3.37 -12.50
N LYS A 103 5.63 -3.44 -12.89
CA LYS A 103 6.27 -2.31 -13.56
C LYS A 103 5.44 -1.89 -14.78
N PRO A 104 5.34 -0.59 -15.09
CA PRO A 104 4.68 -0.14 -16.30
C PRO A 104 5.43 -0.67 -17.53
N ASP A 105 4.74 -1.36 -18.45
CA ASP A 105 5.33 -1.80 -19.73
C ASP A 105 5.79 -0.62 -20.63
N SER A 106 5.30 0.59 -20.33
CA SER A 106 5.70 1.90 -20.87
C SER A 106 5.22 2.98 -19.89
N ARG A 107 5.44 4.29 -20.14
CA ARG A 107 5.10 5.45 -19.24
C ARG A 107 3.64 5.57 -18.73
N ASN A 108 2.82 4.53 -18.79
CA ASN A 108 1.46 4.46 -18.29
C ASN A 108 1.30 3.20 -17.41
N TRP A 109 1.17 3.39 -16.10
CA TRP A 109 0.82 2.33 -15.16
C TRP A 109 -0.60 1.84 -15.48
N LYS A 110 -0.80 0.54 -15.76
CA LYS A 110 -2.12 -0.10 -15.82
C LYS A 110 -2.25 -1.06 -14.64
N GLU A 111 -3.31 -0.89 -13.83
CA GLU A 111 -3.68 -1.90 -12.83
C GLU A 111 -4.09 -3.19 -13.54
N VAL A 112 -3.45 -4.31 -13.18
CA VAL A 112 -3.86 -5.65 -13.62
C VAL A 112 -4.51 -6.33 -12.42
N PHE A 113 -5.85 -6.23 -12.34
CA PHE A 113 -6.63 -7.06 -11.42
C PHE A 113 -6.54 -8.52 -11.90
N HIS A 114 -6.14 -9.45 -11.03
CA HIS A 114 -6.40 -10.88 -11.25
C HIS A 114 -7.65 -11.24 -10.44
N GLU A 115 -8.77 -11.46 -11.13
CA GLU A 115 -9.92 -12.12 -10.56
C GLU A 115 -9.53 -13.56 -10.17
N ARG A 116 -10.07 -14.05 -9.04
CA ARG A 116 -9.95 -15.47 -8.67
C ARG A 116 -10.57 -16.31 -9.78
N GLU A 117 -9.81 -17.22 -10.37
CA GLU A 117 -10.40 -18.37 -11.04
C GLU A 117 -10.99 -19.31 -9.98
N ASN A 118 -12.27 -19.67 -10.17
CA ASN A 118 -13.01 -20.67 -9.41
C ASN A 118 -12.48 -22.08 -9.66
#